data_AF-A0A846T0A8-F1
#
_entry.id   AF-A0A846T0A8-F1
#
_cell.length_a   1.000
_cell.length_b   1.000
_cell.length_c   1.000
_cell.angle_alpha   90.00
_cell.angle_beta   90.00
_cell.angle_gamma   90.00
#
_symmetry.space_group_name_H-M   'P 1'
#
loop_
_entity.id
_entity.type
_entity.pdbx_description
1 polymer ?
#
loop_
_entity_poly.entity_id
_entity_poly.type
_entity_poly.pdbx_seq_one_letter_code
_entity_poly.pdbx_strand_id
1 'polypeptide(L)'
;MPSYDKTLLWQKSLSANVEDSNAAERERLRSAYEKLRERAKPVSEFIAKDLPDYTIHDITHLDALWEYADLVAGSNYQLTPCEAFVLGGAFLIHDLGMGLAAYPDGLAGLKKLSLWTDTVAGVLRKRGQDEVTADDVIKADEKAQRDATAEVLRLLHAKRAEALALLAWKNDEGEQFHLIEDPELRASFGPLIGRIAHSHWWPVDQLTREFPTVIGAPGGFPGEWSVDPLKLACIIRGADYCHLDDRRAPSFVRAIQRPSKDSVPHWQFQSKLYQPLLDVDRLVYTAKSAFSPSEASAWWICYDTLTGLDTELRKVDSILADTKRDRLAARGVAHAEAPSRLAKIIRTDGWYPVDTRIRVTAVANLVAMLGGKQLYGDDITPPLRELMQNGADAIRARRLLESRANDWGTLKVKLGTDATGPWIEVEDTGVGMSQAVLTSCLLDFGTSFGDPD
;
A
#
# COMPACT_ATOMS: atom_id res chain seq x y z
N MET A 1 13.92 22.53 2.29
CA MET A 1 13.15 21.74 3.27
C MET A 1 13.78 21.95 4.64
N PRO A 2 13.00 21.96 5.73
CA PRO A 2 13.59 21.70 7.04
C PRO A 2 14.34 20.36 6.93
N SER A 3 15.56 20.32 7.46
CA SER A 3 16.28 19.05 7.53
C SER A 3 15.53 18.14 8.52
N TYR A 4 15.45 16.84 8.25
CA TYR A 4 14.72 15.88 9.10
C TYR A 4 15.18 15.96 10.57
N ASP A 5 16.45 16.28 10.78
CA ASP A 5 17.04 16.46 12.10
C ASP A 5 16.48 17.65 12.88
N LYS A 6 15.71 18.56 12.25
CA LYS A 6 15.06 19.69 12.93
C LYS A 6 13.62 19.41 13.36
N THR A 7 13.09 18.23 13.05
CA THR A 7 11.76 17.80 13.47
C THR A 7 11.72 17.55 14.98
N LEU A 8 10.59 17.82 15.62
CA LEU A 8 10.38 17.68 17.05
C LEU A 8 10.54 16.24 17.52
N LEU A 9 10.02 15.26 16.78
CA LEU A 9 10.19 13.84 17.10
C LEU A 9 11.67 13.47 17.09
N TRP A 10 12.43 13.91 16.08
CA TRP A 10 13.89 13.70 16.04
C TRP A 10 14.62 14.42 17.18
N GLN A 11 14.30 15.70 17.41
CA GLN A 11 14.94 16.54 18.43
C GLN A 11 14.74 15.99 19.83
N LYS A 12 13.57 15.42 20.13
CA LYS A 12 13.26 14.83 21.44
C LYS A 12 13.85 13.43 21.64
N SER A 13 14.15 12.70 20.56
CA SER A 13 14.47 11.28 20.62
C SER A 13 15.89 10.92 20.18
N LEU A 14 16.43 11.47 19.09
CA LEU A 14 17.75 11.08 18.58
C LEU A 14 18.78 12.20 18.62
N SER A 15 18.36 13.46 18.73
CA SER A 15 19.32 14.57 18.81
C SER A 15 20.20 14.49 20.05
N ALA A 16 21.42 15.00 19.92
CA ALA A 16 22.36 15.08 21.02
C ALA A 16 21.77 15.94 22.17
N ASN A 17 21.86 15.42 23.39
CA ASN A 17 21.44 16.10 24.60
C ASN A 17 22.59 16.09 25.60
N VAL A 18 23.01 17.28 26.03
CA VAL A 18 24.20 17.49 26.87
C VAL A 18 23.99 16.96 28.30
N GLU A 19 22.74 16.86 28.75
CA GLU A 19 22.38 16.39 30.09
C GLU A 19 21.90 14.93 30.11
N ASP A 20 22.04 14.20 28.99
CA ASP A 20 21.59 12.82 28.89
C ASP A 20 22.59 11.82 29.49
N SER A 21 22.17 11.13 30.56
CA SER A 21 22.96 10.06 31.18
C SER A 21 23.23 8.88 30.23
N ASN A 22 22.43 8.73 29.16
CA ASN A 22 22.54 7.68 28.15
C ASN A 22 22.97 8.27 26.78
N ALA A 23 23.76 9.35 26.80
CA ALA A 23 24.20 10.05 25.59
C ALA A 23 24.98 9.14 24.61
N ALA A 24 25.75 8.18 25.12
CA ALA A 24 26.54 7.27 24.29
C ALA A 24 25.65 6.29 23.50
N GLU A 25 24.63 5.75 24.14
CA GLU A 25 23.65 4.85 23.56
C GLU A 25 22.80 5.58 22.50
N ARG A 26 22.38 6.82 22.80
CA ARG A 26 21.67 7.67 21.84
C ARG A 26 22.54 8.00 20.63
N GLU A 27 23.82 8.34 20.87
CA GLU A 27 24.78 8.62 19.81
C GLU A 27 24.99 7.42 18.90
N ARG A 28 25.05 6.20 19.45
CA ARG A 28 25.14 4.96 18.66
C ARG A 28 23.95 4.83 17.70
N LEU A 29 22.72 5.03 18.19
CA LEU A 29 21.50 4.97 17.36
C LEU A 29 21.49 6.08 16.29
N ARG A 30 21.84 7.31 16.68
CA ARG A 30 21.91 8.46 15.77
C ARG A 30 22.93 8.23 14.66
N SER A 31 24.16 7.81 15.00
CA SER A 31 25.21 7.51 14.03
C SER A 31 24.82 6.36 13.10
N ALA A 32 24.17 5.32 13.64
CA ALA A 32 23.69 4.21 12.83
C ALA A 32 22.57 4.63 11.85
N TYR A 33 21.67 5.52 12.26
CA TYR A 33 20.65 6.08 11.37
C TYR A 33 21.27 6.88 10.23
N GLU A 34 22.26 7.73 10.52
CA GLU A 34 22.93 8.54 9.50
C GLU A 34 23.61 7.66 8.44
N LYS A 35 24.31 6.62 8.87
CA LYS A 35 24.93 5.63 7.97
C LYS A 35 23.90 4.85 7.15
N LEU A 36 22.80 4.46 7.78
CA LEU A 36 21.67 3.84 7.08
C LEU A 36 21.11 4.77 6.01
N ARG A 37 20.92 6.06 6.32
CA ARG A 37 20.46 7.09 5.39
C ARG A 37 21.41 7.28 4.22
N GLU A 38 22.71 7.35 4.49
CA GLU A 38 23.76 7.43 3.46
C GLU A 38 23.71 6.25 2.50
N ARG A 39 23.45 5.04 3.00
CA ARG A 39 23.33 3.82 2.17
C ARG A 39 21.97 3.70 1.47
N ALA A 40 20.90 4.19 2.06
CA ALA A 40 19.56 4.19 1.47
C ALA A 40 19.44 5.18 0.30
N LYS A 41 20.10 6.35 0.39
CA LYS A 41 20.07 7.40 -0.63
C LYS A 41 20.36 6.88 -2.05
N PRO A 42 21.52 6.25 -2.35
CA PRO A 42 21.79 5.79 -3.70
C PRO A 42 20.78 4.74 -4.18
N VAL A 43 20.24 3.89 -3.29
CA VAL A 43 19.20 2.91 -3.65
C VAL A 43 17.90 3.62 -4.07
N SER A 44 17.50 4.66 -3.34
CA SER A 44 16.29 5.44 -3.66
C SER A 44 16.39 6.18 -5.00
N GLU A 45 17.60 6.62 -5.38
CA GLU A 45 17.83 7.33 -6.65
C GLU A 45 17.58 6.43 -7.89
N PHE A 46 17.69 5.11 -7.76
CA PHE A 46 17.34 4.17 -8.82
C PHE A 46 15.83 4.06 -9.07
N ILE A 47 14.98 4.44 -8.10
CA ILE A 47 13.52 4.35 -8.27
C ILE A 47 13.07 5.21 -9.46
N ALA A 48 13.57 6.44 -9.58
CA ALA A 48 13.21 7.32 -10.69
C ALA A 48 13.69 6.80 -12.07
N LYS A 49 14.72 5.94 -12.09
CA LYS A 49 15.22 5.30 -13.30
C LYS A 49 14.33 4.13 -13.72
N ASP A 50 13.94 3.30 -12.76
CA ASP A 50 13.16 2.08 -13.02
C ASP A 50 11.65 2.39 -13.18
N LEU A 51 11.17 3.46 -12.52
CA LEU A 51 9.78 3.91 -12.48
C LEU A 51 9.65 5.40 -12.88
N PRO A 52 9.99 5.79 -14.11
CA PRO A 52 10.01 7.20 -14.54
C PRO A 52 8.63 7.88 -14.56
N ASP A 53 7.56 7.08 -14.53
CA ASP A 53 6.17 7.56 -14.51
C ASP A 53 5.70 7.97 -13.11
N TYR A 54 6.35 7.46 -12.06
CA TYR A 54 5.96 7.70 -10.67
C TYR A 54 6.49 9.03 -10.18
N THR A 55 5.78 9.63 -9.24
CA THR A 55 6.18 10.86 -8.53
C THR A 55 7.49 10.65 -7.75
N ILE A 56 8.02 11.68 -7.10
CA ILE A 56 9.28 11.57 -6.36
C ILE A 56 9.16 10.57 -5.20
N HIS A 57 10.10 9.62 -5.15
CA HIS A 57 10.30 8.61 -4.11
C HIS A 57 11.79 8.52 -3.68
N ASP A 58 12.57 9.56 -3.94
CA ASP A 58 13.98 9.62 -3.56
C ASP A 58 14.18 9.98 -2.08
N ILE A 59 15.43 10.16 -1.67
CA ILE A 59 15.80 10.54 -0.29
C ILE A 59 15.05 11.76 0.25
N THR A 60 14.62 12.70 -0.60
CA THR A 60 13.87 13.87 -0.17
C THR A 60 12.47 13.51 0.31
N HIS A 61 11.84 12.49 -0.28
CA HIS A 61 10.59 11.94 0.20
C HIS A 61 10.79 11.20 1.53
N LEU A 62 11.81 10.35 1.61
CA LEU A 62 12.12 9.57 2.81
C LEU A 62 12.42 10.49 4.01
N ASP A 63 13.17 11.57 3.82
CA ASP A 63 13.46 12.56 4.86
C ASP A 63 12.20 13.33 5.29
N ALA A 64 11.33 13.67 4.33
CA ALA A 64 10.10 14.40 4.62
C ALA A 64 9.13 13.59 5.49
N LEU A 65 9.25 12.26 5.56
CA LEU A 65 8.43 11.46 6.46
C LEU A 65 8.60 11.84 7.93
N TRP A 66 9.76 12.35 8.35
CA TRP A 66 9.92 12.91 9.70
C TRP A 66 9.05 14.16 9.91
N GLU A 67 8.97 15.04 8.92
CA GLU A 67 8.13 16.25 8.97
C GLU A 67 6.64 15.89 9.04
N TYR A 68 6.22 14.90 8.24
CA TYR A 68 4.83 14.43 8.27
C TYR A 68 4.51 13.62 9.52
N ALA A 69 5.45 12.83 10.03
CA ALA A 69 5.32 12.15 11.32
C ALA A 69 5.10 13.15 12.46
N ASP A 70 5.87 14.24 12.49
CA ASP A 70 5.68 15.36 13.41
C ASP A 70 4.28 15.95 13.32
N LEU A 71 3.83 16.24 12.09
CA LEU A 71 2.53 16.83 11.82
C LEU A 71 1.39 15.92 12.29
N VAL A 72 1.43 14.63 11.94
CA VAL A 72 0.36 13.69 12.27
C VAL A 72 0.36 13.33 13.75
N ALA A 73 1.53 13.09 14.34
CA ALA A 73 1.65 12.71 15.75
C ALA A 73 1.35 13.90 16.69
N GLY A 74 1.73 15.10 16.27
CA GLY A 74 1.58 16.33 17.04
C GLY A 74 2.72 16.56 18.04
N SER A 75 2.83 17.81 18.50
CA SER A 75 3.99 18.29 19.28
C SER A 75 4.22 17.56 20.60
N ASN A 76 3.22 16.89 21.15
CA ASN A 76 3.31 16.23 22.47
C ASN A 76 3.62 14.74 22.37
N TYR A 77 3.63 14.17 21.17
CA TYR A 77 3.93 12.76 20.98
C TYR A 77 5.40 12.48 21.32
N GLN A 78 5.65 11.39 22.04
CA GLN A 78 6.98 11.02 22.52
C GLN A 78 7.42 9.71 21.87
N LEU A 79 8.69 9.65 21.48
CA LEU A 79 9.34 8.42 21.06
C LEU A 79 10.54 8.16 21.96
N THR A 80 10.73 6.90 22.33
CA THR A 80 12.03 6.48 22.87
C THR A 80 13.10 6.58 21.77
N PRO A 81 14.40 6.68 22.10
CA PRO A 81 15.45 6.66 21.08
C PRO A 81 15.42 5.38 20.23
N CYS A 82 15.10 4.22 20.82
CA CYS A 82 14.93 2.98 20.07
C CYS A 82 13.71 3.03 19.12
N GLU A 83 12.58 3.58 19.58
CA GLU A 83 11.41 3.80 18.72
C GLU A 83 11.73 4.71 17.54
N ALA A 84 12.45 5.80 17.78
CA ALA A 84 12.85 6.75 16.75
C ALA A 84 13.84 6.15 15.74
N PHE A 85 14.79 5.34 16.21
CA PHE A 85 15.69 4.60 15.31
C PHE A 85 14.93 3.61 14.43
N VAL A 86 13.99 2.86 15.01
CA VAL A 86 13.16 1.90 14.28
C VAL A 86 12.25 2.60 13.27
N LEU A 87 11.57 3.67 13.69
CA LEU A 87 10.70 4.47 12.82
C LEU A 87 11.48 5.10 11.67
N GLY A 88 12.60 5.74 11.97
CA GLY A 88 13.48 6.34 10.98
C GLY A 88 14.04 5.30 10.00
N GLY A 89 14.46 4.14 10.51
CA GLY A 89 14.89 3.03 9.65
C GLY A 89 13.77 2.56 8.73
N ALA A 90 12.52 2.49 9.22
CA ALA A 90 11.37 2.11 8.41
C ALA A 90 11.06 3.16 7.33
N PHE A 91 11.13 4.45 7.65
CA PHE A 91 11.01 5.53 6.66
C PHE A 91 12.00 5.36 5.52
N LEU A 92 13.27 5.07 5.83
CA LEU A 92 14.33 4.98 4.84
C LEU A 92 14.20 3.78 3.89
N ILE A 93 13.43 2.75 4.24
CA ILE A 93 13.36 1.51 3.44
C ILE A 93 11.99 1.20 2.84
N HIS A 94 10.91 1.82 3.31
CA HIS A 94 9.53 1.41 2.96
C HIS A 94 9.25 1.35 1.46
N ASP A 95 9.79 2.32 0.71
CA ASP A 95 9.62 2.42 -0.74
C ASP A 95 10.82 1.96 -1.56
N LEU A 96 11.95 1.62 -0.93
CA LEU A 96 13.15 1.20 -1.67
C LEU A 96 12.91 -0.04 -2.54
N GLY A 97 11.93 -0.88 -2.17
CA GLY A 97 11.48 -2.02 -2.96
C GLY A 97 10.89 -1.68 -4.34
N MET A 98 10.65 -0.39 -4.62
CA MET A 98 10.19 0.12 -5.91
C MET A 98 11.30 0.19 -6.97
N GLY A 99 12.58 0.10 -6.59
CA GLY A 99 13.71 0.08 -7.52
C GLY A 99 14.31 -1.31 -7.68
N LEU A 100 14.84 -1.64 -8.86
CA LEU A 100 15.58 -2.89 -9.10
C LEU A 100 16.84 -2.99 -8.23
N ALA A 101 17.39 -1.85 -7.79
CA ALA A 101 18.51 -1.80 -6.85
C ALA A 101 18.21 -2.52 -5.51
N ALA A 102 16.94 -2.65 -5.13
CA ALA A 102 16.53 -3.43 -3.95
C ALA A 102 16.55 -4.96 -4.15
N TYR A 103 16.89 -5.45 -5.36
CA TYR A 103 16.87 -6.86 -5.73
C TYR A 103 18.27 -7.30 -6.14
N PRO A 104 18.97 -8.16 -5.36
CA PRO A 104 20.32 -8.65 -5.69
C PRO A 104 20.44 -9.28 -7.07
N ASP A 105 19.42 -10.02 -7.49
CA ASP A 105 19.36 -10.67 -8.80
C ASP A 105 18.80 -9.74 -9.90
N GLY A 106 18.46 -8.49 -9.55
CA GLY A 106 17.85 -7.51 -10.43
C GLY A 106 16.64 -8.05 -11.20
N LEU A 107 16.54 -7.65 -12.47
CA LEU A 107 15.48 -8.09 -13.37
C LEU A 107 15.49 -9.61 -13.61
N ALA A 108 16.68 -10.24 -13.59
CA ALA A 108 16.77 -11.69 -13.78
C ALA A 108 16.12 -12.46 -12.63
N GLY A 109 16.16 -11.91 -11.41
CA GLY A 109 15.41 -12.43 -10.27
C GLY A 109 13.90 -12.30 -10.46
N LEU A 110 13.42 -11.12 -10.88
CA LEU A 110 12.00 -10.89 -11.12
C LEU A 110 11.42 -11.79 -12.21
N LYS A 111 12.16 -12.02 -13.30
CA LYS A 111 11.74 -12.90 -14.41
C LYS A 111 11.50 -14.36 -14.01
N LYS A 112 12.02 -14.80 -12.85
CA LYS A 112 11.77 -16.15 -12.33
C LYS A 112 10.43 -16.26 -11.58
N LEU A 113 9.80 -15.13 -11.25
CA LEU A 113 8.53 -15.10 -10.54
C LEU A 113 7.38 -15.35 -11.51
N SER A 114 6.44 -16.22 -11.13
CA SER A 114 5.18 -16.39 -11.87
C SER A 114 4.41 -15.07 -11.99
N LEU A 115 4.48 -14.24 -10.94
CA LEU A 115 3.91 -12.90 -10.96
C LEU A 115 4.42 -12.07 -12.16
N TRP A 116 5.73 -12.11 -12.44
CA TRP A 116 6.28 -11.35 -13.57
C TRP A 116 5.80 -11.89 -14.92
N THR A 117 5.75 -13.22 -15.08
CA THR A 117 5.25 -13.82 -16.32
C THR A 117 3.77 -13.50 -16.55
N ASP A 118 2.96 -13.54 -15.49
CA ASP A 118 1.53 -13.22 -15.55
C ASP A 118 1.30 -11.74 -15.85
N THR A 119 2.08 -10.85 -15.24
CA THR A 119 2.02 -9.41 -15.52
C THR A 119 2.39 -9.09 -16.97
N VAL A 120 3.43 -9.73 -17.53
CA VAL A 120 3.77 -9.55 -18.96
C VAL A 120 2.62 -9.99 -19.85
N ALA A 121 1.98 -11.12 -19.55
CA ALA A 121 0.81 -11.57 -20.31
C ALA A 121 -0.36 -10.57 -20.22
N GLY A 122 -0.61 -10.00 -19.04
CA GLY A 122 -1.60 -8.94 -18.84
C GLY A 122 -1.29 -7.68 -19.66
N VAL A 123 -0.02 -7.26 -19.70
CA VAL A 123 0.43 -6.11 -20.52
C VAL A 123 0.23 -6.38 -22.02
N LEU A 124 0.54 -7.59 -22.51
CA LEU A 124 0.32 -7.96 -23.90
C LEU A 124 -1.17 -7.97 -24.27
N ARG A 125 -2.04 -8.47 -23.38
CA ARG A 125 -3.50 -8.42 -23.57
C ARG A 125 -4.03 -6.99 -23.64
N LYS A 126 -3.58 -6.10 -22.74
CA LYS A 126 -3.92 -4.66 -22.77
C LYS A 126 -3.50 -3.97 -24.08
N ARG A 127 -2.53 -4.55 -24.80
CA ARG A 127 -2.06 -4.07 -26.12
C ARG A 127 -2.82 -4.71 -27.30
N GLY A 128 -3.86 -5.49 -27.05
CA GLY A 128 -4.73 -6.06 -28.09
C GLY A 128 -4.35 -7.48 -28.54
N GLN A 129 -3.57 -8.20 -27.75
CA GLN A 129 -3.28 -9.62 -27.99
C GLN A 129 -4.22 -10.51 -27.19
N ASP A 130 -5.25 -11.06 -27.84
CA ASP A 130 -6.31 -11.84 -27.17
C ASP A 130 -5.80 -13.16 -26.56
N GLU A 131 -5.01 -13.91 -27.33
CA GLU A 131 -4.34 -15.14 -26.86
C GLU A 131 -2.85 -14.90 -26.68
N VAL A 132 -2.37 -15.03 -25.43
CA VAL A 132 -0.96 -14.91 -25.08
C VAL A 132 -0.42 -16.29 -24.71
N THR A 133 0.57 -16.77 -25.46
CA THR A 133 1.29 -18.01 -25.20
C THR A 133 2.54 -17.78 -24.36
N ALA A 134 3.13 -18.85 -23.82
CA ALA A 134 4.41 -18.77 -23.11
C ALA A 134 5.55 -18.22 -24.00
N ASP A 135 5.51 -18.55 -25.29
CA ASP A 135 6.46 -18.05 -26.29
C ASP A 135 6.36 -16.54 -26.49
N ASP A 136 5.16 -15.98 -26.40
CA ASP A 136 4.92 -14.54 -26.52
C ASP A 136 5.48 -13.76 -25.33
N VAL A 137 5.35 -14.32 -24.11
CA VAL A 137 5.94 -13.75 -22.88
C VAL A 137 7.47 -13.72 -23.00
N ILE A 138 8.08 -14.78 -23.52
CA ILE A 138 9.53 -14.85 -23.73
C ILE A 138 9.99 -13.84 -24.79
N LYS A 139 9.21 -13.66 -25.85
CA LYS A 139 9.51 -12.76 -26.97
C LYS A 139 8.99 -11.33 -26.78
N ALA A 140 8.42 -11.02 -25.60
CA ALA A 140 7.84 -9.71 -25.31
C ALA A 140 8.87 -8.59 -25.55
N ASP A 141 8.44 -7.52 -26.22
CA ASP A 141 9.29 -6.38 -26.52
C ASP A 141 9.79 -5.69 -25.23
N GLU A 142 10.87 -4.90 -25.36
CA GLU A 142 11.46 -4.21 -24.19
C GLU A 142 10.46 -3.30 -23.47
N LYS A 143 9.52 -2.71 -24.20
CA LYS A 143 8.52 -1.83 -23.59
C LYS A 143 7.57 -2.64 -22.73
N ALA A 144 7.07 -3.79 -23.21
CA ALA A 144 6.20 -4.68 -22.44
C ALA A 144 6.91 -5.21 -21.19
N GLN A 145 8.18 -5.59 -21.33
CA GLN A 145 8.99 -6.01 -20.19
C GLN A 145 9.19 -4.88 -19.17
N ARG A 146 9.42 -3.63 -19.62
CA ARG A 146 9.54 -2.47 -18.72
C ARG A 146 8.24 -2.16 -18.01
N ASP A 147 7.13 -2.10 -18.74
CA ASP A 147 5.79 -1.85 -18.17
C ASP A 147 5.44 -2.92 -17.13
N ALA A 148 5.66 -4.20 -17.44
CA ALA A 148 5.42 -5.30 -16.52
C ALA A 148 6.37 -5.28 -15.31
N THR A 149 7.64 -4.92 -15.52
CA THR A 149 8.60 -4.77 -14.41
C THR A 149 8.18 -3.64 -13.47
N ALA A 150 7.69 -2.52 -14.01
CA ALA A 150 7.20 -1.41 -13.21
C ALA A 150 5.99 -1.81 -12.34
N GLU A 151 5.04 -2.55 -12.91
CA GLU A 151 3.89 -3.08 -12.19
C GLU A 151 4.29 -4.11 -11.13
N VAL A 152 5.21 -5.03 -11.43
CA VAL A 152 5.72 -6.02 -10.46
C VAL A 152 6.47 -5.35 -9.31
N LEU A 153 7.32 -4.36 -9.59
CA LEU A 153 8.01 -3.58 -8.55
C LEU A 153 7.00 -2.88 -7.65
N ARG A 154 5.94 -2.28 -8.22
CA ARG A 154 4.87 -1.67 -7.44
C ARG A 154 4.09 -2.70 -6.62
N LEU A 155 3.83 -3.90 -7.12
CA LEU A 155 3.13 -4.93 -6.35
C LEU A 155 4.00 -5.49 -5.21
N LEU A 156 5.31 -5.56 -5.41
CA LEU A 156 6.22 -6.21 -4.46
C LEU A 156 6.90 -5.24 -3.48
N HIS A 157 6.93 -3.93 -3.73
CA HIS A 157 7.80 -3.00 -2.97
C HIS A 157 7.64 -3.09 -1.45
N ALA A 158 6.41 -3.03 -0.94
CA ALA A 158 6.17 -3.05 0.50
C ALA A 158 6.60 -4.39 1.10
N LYS A 159 6.26 -5.52 0.46
CA LYS A 159 6.72 -6.84 0.89
C LYS A 159 8.24 -6.95 0.82
N ARG A 160 8.86 -6.31 -0.19
CA ARG A 160 10.30 -6.29 -0.35
C ARG A 160 10.98 -5.54 0.78
N ALA A 161 10.39 -4.44 1.26
CA ALA A 161 10.91 -3.66 2.39
C ALA A 161 11.13 -4.50 3.65
N GLU A 162 10.33 -5.55 3.86
CA GLU A 162 10.49 -6.48 4.99
C GLU A 162 11.88 -7.11 5.08
N ALA A 163 12.48 -7.40 3.93
CA ALA A 163 13.79 -8.05 3.86
C ALA A 163 14.97 -7.07 3.79
N LEU A 164 14.73 -5.79 3.47
CA LEU A 164 15.81 -4.86 3.07
C LEU A 164 16.81 -4.56 4.18
N ALA A 165 16.33 -4.43 5.43
CA ALA A 165 17.20 -4.17 6.56
C ALA A 165 18.21 -5.31 6.83
N LEU A 166 17.89 -6.53 6.39
CA LEU A 166 18.71 -7.73 6.59
C LEU A 166 19.53 -8.12 5.35
N LEU A 167 19.16 -7.58 4.19
CA LEU A 167 19.75 -7.95 2.92
C LEU A 167 21.20 -7.48 2.81
N ALA A 168 21.99 -8.22 2.03
CA ALA A 168 23.35 -7.87 1.65
C ALA A 168 23.44 -7.66 0.13
N TRP A 169 24.15 -6.61 -0.28
CA TRP A 169 24.65 -6.42 -1.64
C TRP A 169 26.10 -6.91 -1.69
N LYS A 170 26.52 -7.47 -2.83
CA LYS A 170 27.90 -7.93 -3.03
C LYS A 170 28.57 -7.09 -4.11
N ASN A 171 29.82 -6.70 -3.90
CA ASN A 171 30.66 -6.21 -4.98
C ASN A 171 31.29 -7.38 -5.77
N ASP A 172 32.04 -7.05 -6.83
CA ASP A 172 32.71 -8.04 -7.69
C ASP A 172 33.76 -8.88 -6.94
N GLU A 173 34.27 -8.37 -5.81
CA GLU A 173 35.23 -9.04 -4.93
C GLU A 173 34.56 -9.94 -3.87
N GLY A 174 33.22 -9.94 -3.82
CA GLY A 174 32.42 -10.73 -2.88
C GLY A 174 32.23 -10.09 -1.50
N GLU A 175 32.70 -8.85 -1.28
CA GLU A 175 32.46 -8.08 -0.07
C GLU A 175 30.98 -7.76 0.09
N GLN A 176 30.47 -7.88 1.32
CA GLN A 176 29.05 -7.69 1.62
C GLN A 176 28.77 -6.31 2.23
N PHE A 177 27.80 -5.62 1.65
CA PHE A 177 27.29 -4.33 2.11
C PHE A 177 25.85 -4.49 2.59
N HIS A 178 25.55 -3.99 3.79
CA HIS A 178 24.19 -3.97 4.36
C HIS A 178 23.68 -2.54 4.51
N LEU A 179 22.37 -2.32 4.47
CA LEU A 179 21.82 -1.00 4.78
C LEU A 179 22.13 -0.57 6.22
N ILE A 180 21.90 -1.45 7.20
CA ILE A 180 22.30 -1.25 8.59
C ILE A 180 23.69 -1.88 8.77
N GLU A 181 24.75 -1.08 8.90
CA GLU A 181 26.12 -1.59 9.01
C GLU A 181 26.38 -2.34 10.32
N ASP A 182 25.97 -1.74 11.45
CA ASP A 182 26.15 -2.30 12.78
C ASP A 182 25.41 -3.66 12.88
N PRO A 183 26.16 -4.78 13.02
CA PRO A 183 25.55 -6.11 12.97
C PRO A 183 24.65 -6.39 14.19
N GLU A 184 24.93 -5.80 15.35
CA GLU A 184 24.11 -5.97 16.55
C GLU A 184 22.79 -5.21 16.42
N LEU A 185 22.83 -3.97 15.92
CA LEU A 185 21.61 -3.19 15.64
C LEU A 185 20.80 -3.81 14.51
N ARG A 186 21.46 -4.32 13.47
CA ARG A 186 20.80 -5.03 12.38
C ARG A 186 20.10 -6.29 12.87
N ALA A 187 20.75 -7.08 13.73
CA ALA A 187 20.14 -8.27 14.32
C ALA A 187 18.97 -7.91 15.26
N SER A 188 19.10 -6.83 16.04
CA SER A 188 18.12 -6.44 17.06
C SER A 188 16.89 -5.74 16.47
N PHE A 189 17.10 -4.80 15.54
CA PHE A 189 16.04 -3.94 15.01
C PHE A 189 15.70 -4.20 13.55
N GLY A 190 16.60 -4.80 12.76
CA GLY A 190 16.40 -5.01 11.32
C GLY A 190 15.09 -5.74 10.96
N PRO A 191 14.75 -6.88 11.61
CA PRO A 191 13.48 -7.57 11.32
C PRO A 191 12.26 -6.69 11.63
N LEU A 192 12.31 -5.92 12.73
CA LEU A 192 11.22 -5.05 13.14
C LEU A 192 11.06 -3.83 12.22
N ILE A 193 12.17 -3.19 11.85
CA ILE A 193 12.24 -2.10 10.88
C ILE A 193 11.60 -2.54 9.56
N GLY A 194 12.01 -3.70 9.02
CA GLY A 194 11.46 -4.26 7.81
C GLY A 194 9.95 -4.51 7.91
N ARG A 195 9.50 -5.13 9.00
CA ARG A 195 8.09 -5.48 9.18
C ARG A 195 7.19 -4.25 9.36
N ILE A 196 7.65 -3.22 10.09
CA ILE A 196 6.95 -1.93 10.19
C ILE A 196 6.91 -1.25 8.82
N ALA A 197 8.02 -1.26 8.08
CA ALA A 197 8.07 -0.71 6.72
C ALA A 197 7.06 -1.43 5.81
N HIS A 198 7.03 -2.76 5.76
CA HIS A 198 6.04 -3.52 4.98
C HIS A 198 4.60 -3.22 5.42
N SER A 199 4.39 -3.01 6.72
CA SER A 199 3.06 -2.76 7.26
C SER A 199 2.37 -1.53 6.70
N HIS A 200 3.04 -0.61 5.98
CA HIS A 200 2.37 0.53 5.36
C HIS A 200 1.35 0.16 4.28
N TRP A 201 1.45 -1.06 3.72
CA TRP A 201 0.53 -1.59 2.70
C TRP A 201 -0.49 -2.59 3.21
N TRP A 202 -0.44 -2.97 4.49
CA TRP A 202 -1.42 -3.92 5.04
C TRP A 202 -2.81 -3.28 5.16
N PRO A 203 -3.89 -4.08 5.26
CA PRO A 203 -5.13 -3.60 5.83
C PRO A 203 -4.90 -3.08 7.26
N VAL A 204 -5.51 -1.95 7.62
CA VAL A 204 -5.31 -1.31 8.94
C VAL A 204 -5.68 -2.25 10.10
N ASP A 205 -6.75 -3.04 9.92
CA ASP A 205 -7.22 -4.04 10.87
C ASP A 205 -6.23 -5.20 11.10
N GLN A 206 -5.32 -5.46 10.16
CA GLN A 206 -4.26 -6.46 10.34
C GLN A 206 -3.21 -6.01 11.38
N LEU A 207 -3.02 -4.71 11.60
CA LEU A 207 -1.93 -4.18 12.43
C LEU A 207 -1.98 -4.71 13.87
N THR A 208 -3.16 -4.78 14.49
CA THR A 208 -3.32 -5.22 15.88
C THR A 208 -2.96 -6.70 16.07
N ARG A 209 -3.17 -7.52 15.03
CA ARG A 209 -2.80 -8.94 15.03
C ARG A 209 -1.29 -9.12 14.87
N GLU A 210 -0.66 -8.35 14.00
CA GLU A 210 0.76 -8.49 13.68
C GLU A 210 1.68 -7.81 14.70
N PHE A 211 1.18 -6.77 15.38
CA PHE A 211 1.91 -5.99 16.39
C PHE A 211 1.20 -5.97 17.76
N PRO A 212 0.99 -7.14 18.40
CA PRO A 212 0.18 -7.23 19.62
C PRO A 212 0.88 -6.69 20.87
N THR A 213 2.22 -6.64 20.87
CA THR A 213 3.03 -6.47 22.07
C THR A 213 4.09 -5.37 21.93
N VAL A 214 4.29 -4.61 23.00
CA VAL A 214 5.48 -3.76 23.19
C VAL A 214 6.71 -4.65 23.41
N ILE A 215 7.82 -4.29 22.78
CA ILE A 215 9.09 -4.99 22.84
C ILE A 215 10.03 -4.23 23.79
N GLY A 216 10.75 -4.94 24.65
CA GLY A 216 11.75 -4.34 25.53
C GLY A 216 12.96 -3.78 24.76
N ALA A 217 13.75 -2.93 25.42
CA ALA A 217 15.00 -2.44 24.86
C ALA A 217 16.02 -3.60 24.69
N PRO A 218 16.79 -3.66 23.59
CA PRO A 218 17.87 -4.63 23.45
C PRO A 218 18.97 -4.42 24.50
N GLY A 219 19.80 -5.45 24.71
CA GLY A 219 20.96 -5.36 25.59
C GLY A 219 21.89 -4.20 25.19
N GLY A 220 22.34 -3.42 26.18
CA GLY A 220 23.16 -2.22 25.95
C GLY A 220 22.36 -0.92 25.77
N PHE A 221 21.03 -0.96 25.92
CA PHE A 221 20.17 0.22 25.98
C PHE A 221 19.42 0.31 27.31
N PRO A 222 19.01 1.52 27.75
CA PRO A 222 18.15 1.69 28.91
C PRO A 222 16.84 0.93 28.78
N GLY A 223 16.38 0.29 29.86
CA GLY A 223 15.21 -0.60 29.82
C GLY A 223 13.90 0.12 29.46
N GLU A 224 13.83 1.42 29.72
CA GLU A 224 12.72 2.29 29.35
C GLU A 224 12.68 2.65 27.85
N TRP A 225 13.72 2.35 27.07
CA TRP A 225 13.73 2.52 25.62
C TRP A 225 13.04 1.34 24.91
N SER A 226 11.87 0.94 25.43
CA SER A 226 10.99 -0.03 24.78
C SER A 226 10.50 0.48 23.43
N VAL A 227 10.07 -0.44 22.57
CA VAL A 227 9.52 -0.16 21.25
C VAL A 227 8.09 -0.68 21.16
N ASP A 228 7.13 0.18 20.85
CA ASP A 228 5.75 -0.22 20.55
C ASP A 228 5.54 -0.31 19.03
N PRO A 229 5.56 -1.51 18.41
CA PRO A 229 5.49 -1.62 16.96
C PRO A 229 4.17 -1.14 16.37
N LEU A 230 3.05 -1.28 17.09
CA LEU A 230 1.74 -0.84 16.60
C LEU A 230 1.69 0.68 16.49
N LYS A 231 2.24 1.37 17.50
CA LYS A 231 2.40 2.83 17.51
C LYS A 231 3.22 3.29 16.30
N LEU A 232 4.37 2.65 16.04
CA LEU A 232 5.23 3.02 14.91
C LEU A 232 4.57 2.74 13.55
N ALA A 233 3.87 1.61 13.42
CA ALA A 233 3.10 1.25 12.23
C ALA A 233 1.99 2.27 11.93
N CYS A 234 1.32 2.79 12.98
CA CYS A 234 0.33 3.86 12.83
C CYS A 234 0.96 5.18 12.34
N ILE A 235 2.14 5.55 12.87
CA ILE A 235 2.83 6.77 12.48
C ILE A 235 3.29 6.71 11.02
N ILE A 236 3.97 5.64 10.59
CA ILE A 236 4.49 5.55 9.22
C ILE A 236 3.40 5.60 8.17
N ARG A 237 2.27 4.92 8.41
CA ARG A 237 1.10 4.94 7.51
C ARG A 237 0.51 6.32 7.35
N GLY A 238 0.33 7.02 8.48
CA GLY A 238 -0.13 8.40 8.47
C GLY A 238 0.86 9.32 7.75
N ALA A 239 2.15 9.22 8.09
CA ALA A 239 3.18 10.10 7.57
C ALA A 239 3.37 9.95 6.05
N ASP A 240 3.47 8.71 5.55
CA ASP A 240 3.64 8.43 4.12
C ASP A 240 2.44 8.93 3.30
N TYR A 241 1.23 8.53 3.71
CA TYR A 241 0.01 8.89 2.99
C TYR A 241 -0.25 10.42 3.03
N CYS A 242 0.21 11.13 4.05
CA CYS A 242 0.08 12.59 4.12
C CYS A 242 0.99 13.36 3.15
N HIS A 243 2.08 12.76 2.66
CA HIS A 243 3.03 13.45 1.80
C HIS A 243 2.51 13.56 0.36
N LEU A 244 1.61 14.53 0.14
CA LEU A 244 0.90 14.76 -1.13
C LEU A 244 1.19 16.12 -1.77
N ASP A 245 2.05 16.94 -1.16
CA ASP A 245 2.33 18.29 -1.64
C ASP A 245 3.24 18.33 -2.88
N ASP A 246 3.51 19.54 -3.35
CA ASP A 246 4.27 19.81 -4.56
C ASP A 246 5.70 19.25 -4.60
N ARG A 247 6.27 18.88 -3.45
CA ARG A 247 7.59 18.22 -3.38
C ARG A 247 7.55 16.81 -3.97
N ARG A 248 6.41 16.13 -3.96
CA ARG A 248 6.25 14.84 -4.66
C ARG A 248 6.20 15.00 -6.17
N ALA A 249 5.75 16.15 -6.67
CA ALA A 249 5.60 16.37 -8.11
C ALA A 249 6.13 17.74 -8.58
N PRO A 250 7.44 18.02 -8.46
CA PRO A 250 7.99 19.30 -8.88
C PRO A 250 7.78 19.54 -10.38
N SER A 251 7.23 20.70 -10.74
CA SER A 251 6.81 20.98 -12.12
C SER A 251 7.94 20.91 -13.15
N PHE A 252 9.16 21.31 -12.76
CA PHE A 252 10.33 21.23 -13.64
C PHE A 252 10.78 19.78 -13.88
N VAL A 253 10.76 18.93 -12.84
CA VAL A 253 11.09 17.51 -12.97
C VAL A 253 10.07 16.82 -13.89
N ARG A 254 8.78 17.08 -13.70
CA ARG A 254 7.72 16.57 -14.58
C ARG A 254 7.93 16.94 -16.05
N ALA A 255 8.38 18.17 -16.32
CA ALA A 255 8.64 18.64 -17.69
C ALA A 255 9.81 17.90 -18.37
N ILE A 256 10.77 17.42 -17.58
CA ILE A 256 11.91 16.62 -18.03
C ILE A 256 11.51 15.15 -18.18
N GLN A 257 10.90 14.55 -17.15
CA GLN A 257 10.54 13.13 -17.12
C GLN A 257 9.42 12.78 -18.11
N ARG A 258 8.46 13.69 -18.35
CA ARG A 258 7.33 13.51 -19.27
C ARG A 258 6.57 12.19 -18.99
N PRO A 259 5.94 12.08 -17.81
CA PRO A 259 5.26 10.85 -17.41
C PRO A 259 4.13 10.49 -18.39
N SER A 260 3.79 9.21 -18.42
CA SER A 260 2.70 8.66 -19.23
C SER A 260 1.35 9.33 -18.94
N LYS A 261 0.41 9.19 -19.89
CA LYS A 261 -0.91 9.83 -19.81
C LYS A 261 -1.68 9.47 -18.53
N ASP A 262 -1.54 8.24 -18.07
CA ASP A 262 -2.23 7.75 -16.87
C ASP A 262 -1.60 8.33 -15.59
N SER A 263 -0.31 8.64 -15.63
CA SER A 263 0.43 9.22 -14.51
C SER A 263 0.31 10.76 -14.45
N VAL A 264 0.06 11.42 -15.59
CA VAL A 264 -0.08 12.89 -15.67
C VAL A 264 -1.05 13.47 -14.64
N PRO A 265 -2.25 12.92 -14.42
CA PRO A 265 -3.17 13.39 -13.39
C PRO A 265 -2.59 13.38 -11.97
N HIS A 266 -1.83 12.34 -11.60
CA HIS A 266 -1.18 12.24 -10.28
C HIS A 266 -0.17 13.37 -10.08
N TRP A 267 0.70 13.56 -11.07
CA TRP A 267 1.67 14.65 -11.07
C TRP A 267 1.02 16.03 -11.05
N GLN A 268 -0.07 16.22 -11.80
CA GLN A 268 -0.79 17.49 -11.86
C GLN A 268 -1.35 17.89 -10.51
N PHE A 269 -2.05 16.99 -9.81
CA PHE A 269 -2.68 17.38 -8.56
C PHE A 269 -1.65 17.62 -7.47
N GLN A 270 -0.67 16.73 -7.30
CA GLN A 270 0.35 16.90 -6.25
C GLN A 270 1.14 18.19 -6.46
N SER A 271 1.50 18.52 -7.72
CA SER A 271 2.22 19.77 -8.02
C SER A 271 1.47 21.04 -7.63
N LYS A 272 0.14 20.96 -7.47
CA LYS A 272 -0.72 22.07 -7.08
C LYS A 272 -0.95 22.18 -5.57
N LEU A 273 -0.76 21.11 -4.80
CA LEU A 273 -1.04 21.13 -3.36
C LEU A 273 0.08 21.83 -2.59
N TYR A 274 -0.31 22.66 -1.63
CA TYR A 274 0.59 23.12 -0.59
C TYR A 274 0.73 22.04 0.50
N GLN A 275 1.74 22.21 1.36
CA GLN A 275 1.85 21.48 2.61
C GLN A 275 0.53 21.55 3.40
N PRO A 276 0.06 20.44 3.98
CA PRO A 276 -1.14 20.43 4.79
C PRO A 276 -0.95 21.18 6.10
N LEU A 277 -2.03 21.78 6.59
CA LEU A 277 -2.11 22.37 7.92
C LEU A 277 -2.92 21.46 8.83
N LEU A 278 -2.50 21.28 10.07
CA LEU A 278 -3.34 20.65 11.09
C LEU A 278 -4.25 21.71 11.71
N ASP A 279 -5.56 21.58 11.50
CA ASP A 279 -6.59 22.40 12.14
C ASP A 279 -7.37 21.55 13.16
N VAL A 280 -7.10 21.81 14.44
CA VAL A 280 -7.58 21.04 15.60
C VAL A 280 -7.16 19.58 15.55
N ASP A 281 -7.90 18.74 14.82
CA ASP A 281 -7.67 17.31 14.67
C ASP A 281 -7.76 16.83 13.21
N ARG A 282 -7.88 17.75 12.25
CA ARG A 282 -8.00 17.42 10.82
C ARG A 282 -6.97 18.13 9.98
N LEU A 283 -6.44 17.41 8.99
CA LEU A 283 -5.55 17.98 7.99
C LEU A 283 -6.35 18.77 6.96
N VAL A 284 -5.87 19.97 6.65
CA VAL A 284 -6.44 20.88 5.65
C VAL A 284 -5.44 21.04 4.52
N TYR A 285 -5.80 20.54 3.34
CA TYR A 285 -5.03 20.74 2.11
C TYR A 285 -5.56 21.93 1.33
N THR A 286 -4.66 22.73 0.78
CA THR A 286 -5.01 23.87 -0.09
C THR A 286 -4.22 23.78 -1.39
N ALA A 287 -4.71 24.47 -2.43
CA ALA A 287 -4.10 24.42 -3.75
C ALA A 287 -3.64 25.81 -4.22
N LYS A 288 -2.50 25.85 -4.92
CA LYS A 288 -1.90 27.05 -5.54
C LYS A 288 -2.84 27.74 -6.53
N SER A 289 -3.66 26.96 -7.21
CA SER A 289 -4.51 27.41 -8.30
C SER A 289 -5.73 26.50 -8.41
N ALA A 290 -6.81 27.02 -9.00
CA ALA A 290 -7.96 26.21 -9.34
C ALA A 290 -7.64 25.15 -10.41
N PHE A 291 -8.46 24.11 -10.50
CA PHE A 291 -8.38 23.08 -11.54
C PHE A 291 -9.32 23.45 -12.69
N SER A 292 -8.75 23.57 -13.89
CA SER A 292 -9.50 23.82 -15.14
C SER A 292 -10.24 22.56 -15.61
N PRO A 293 -11.16 22.65 -16.60
CA PRO A 293 -11.86 21.46 -17.12
C PRO A 293 -10.92 20.40 -17.68
N SER A 294 -9.78 20.80 -18.26
CA SER A 294 -8.74 19.86 -18.74
C SER A 294 -7.99 19.13 -17.62
N GLU A 295 -8.13 19.57 -16.38
CA GLU A 295 -7.50 18.98 -15.20
C GLU A 295 -8.52 18.26 -14.31
N ALA A 296 -9.74 18.03 -14.80
CA ALA A 296 -10.81 17.38 -14.04
C ALA A 296 -10.38 16.01 -13.49
N SER A 297 -9.67 15.20 -14.29
CA SER A 297 -9.13 13.91 -13.85
C SER A 297 -8.16 14.07 -12.66
N ALA A 298 -7.28 15.07 -12.70
CA ALA A 298 -6.35 15.34 -11.59
C ALA A 298 -7.09 15.79 -10.33
N TRP A 299 -8.15 16.59 -10.46
CA TRP A 299 -8.98 17.00 -9.33
C TRP A 299 -9.69 15.80 -8.68
N TRP A 300 -10.23 14.88 -9.49
CA TRP A 300 -10.88 13.68 -8.97
C TRP A 300 -9.90 12.74 -8.25
N ILE A 301 -8.70 12.52 -8.81
CA ILE A 301 -7.66 11.76 -8.12
C ILE A 301 -7.26 12.43 -6.81
N CYS A 302 -7.16 13.76 -6.77
CA CYS A 302 -6.93 14.49 -5.53
C CYS A 302 -8.03 14.23 -4.50
N TYR A 303 -9.30 14.33 -4.91
CA TYR A 303 -10.44 14.05 -4.04
C TYR A 303 -10.38 12.62 -3.49
N ASP A 304 -10.21 11.61 -4.36
CA ASP A 304 -10.16 10.20 -3.95
C ASP A 304 -8.97 9.91 -3.03
N THR A 305 -7.80 10.50 -3.31
CA THR A 305 -6.60 10.37 -2.46
C THR A 305 -6.85 10.97 -1.07
N LEU A 306 -7.48 12.15 -0.98
CA LEU A 306 -7.78 12.79 0.31
C LEU A 306 -8.89 12.06 1.08
N THR A 307 -9.89 11.49 0.40
CA THR A 307 -10.90 10.63 1.03
C THR A 307 -10.28 9.32 1.53
N GLY A 308 -9.33 8.74 0.78
CA GLY A 308 -8.54 7.59 1.21
C GLY A 308 -7.73 7.89 2.46
N LEU A 309 -7.01 9.02 2.49
CA LEU A 309 -6.28 9.49 3.65
C LEU A 309 -7.19 9.74 4.87
N ASP A 310 -8.35 10.36 4.70
CA ASP A 310 -9.33 10.55 5.78
C ASP A 310 -9.77 9.21 6.38
N THR A 311 -10.06 8.23 5.52
CA THR A 311 -10.44 6.88 5.94
C THR A 311 -9.31 6.20 6.71
N GLU A 312 -8.08 6.31 6.22
CA GLU A 312 -6.88 5.76 6.85
C GLU A 312 -6.70 6.33 8.26
N LEU A 313 -6.69 7.66 8.40
CA LEU A 313 -6.48 8.34 9.68
C LEU A 313 -7.57 7.98 10.69
N ARG A 314 -8.83 7.86 10.27
CA ARG A 314 -9.94 7.43 11.14
C ARG A 314 -9.77 5.99 11.62
N LYS A 315 -9.32 5.07 10.76
CA LYS A 315 -9.07 3.68 11.15
C LYS A 315 -7.90 3.57 12.13
N VAL A 316 -6.81 4.29 11.87
CA VAL A 316 -5.65 4.39 12.77
C VAL A 316 -6.07 4.93 14.14
N ASP A 317 -6.86 6.01 14.14
CA ASP A 317 -7.37 6.63 15.37
C ASP A 317 -8.23 5.66 16.20
N SER A 318 -9.13 4.90 15.55
CA SER A 318 -9.90 3.84 16.22
C SER A 318 -9.01 2.77 16.84
N ILE A 319 -7.98 2.28 16.11
CA ILE A 319 -7.04 1.28 16.65
C ILE A 319 -6.29 1.81 17.87
N LEU A 320 -5.79 3.05 17.81
CA LEU A 320 -5.06 3.63 18.94
C LEU A 320 -5.98 3.82 20.15
N ALA A 321 -7.23 4.25 19.93
CA ALA A 321 -8.22 4.37 20.99
C ALA A 321 -8.58 3.02 21.62
N ASP A 322 -8.91 2.01 20.81
CA ASP A 322 -9.33 0.68 21.26
C ASP A 322 -8.21 -0.04 22.01
N THR A 323 -6.97 0.18 21.60
CA THR A 323 -5.80 -0.40 22.23
C THR A 323 -5.19 0.48 23.33
N LYS A 324 -5.86 1.57 23.71
CA LYS A 324 -5.49 2.49 24.80
C LYS A 324 -4.09 3.11 24.66
N ARG A 325 -3.71 3.43 23.42
CA ARG A 325 -2.47 4.14 23.09
C ARG A 325 -2.73 5.63 22.93
N ASP A 326 -1.65 6.41 22.96
CA ASP A 326 -1.72 7.82 22.60
C ASP A 326 -2.18 7.97 21.16
N ARG A 327 -3.28 8.70 20.98
CA ARG A 327 -3.86 8.98 19.67
C ARG A 327 -3.01 10.02 18.94
N LEU A 328 -2.94 9.90 17.62
CA LEU A 328 -2.35 10.92 16.77
C LEU A 328 -3.16 12.23 16.85
N ALA A 329 -2.50 13.34 16.56
CA ALA A 329 -3.12 14.65 16.49
C ALA A 329 -4.00 14.78 15.24
N ALA A 330 -3.53 14.27 14.09
CA ALA A 330 -4.32 14.16 12.87
C ALA A 330 -5.21 12.91 12.90
N ARG A 331 -6.54 13.10 12.81
CA ARG A 331 -7.57 12.03 12.90
C ARG A 331 -8.50 11.98 11.69
N GLY A 332 -8.27 12.86 10.71
CA GLY A 332 -9.02 12.89 9.46
C GLY A 332 -8.57 14.03 8.56
N VAL A 333 -9.24 14.18 7.43
CA VAL A 333 -9.00 15.27 6.47
C VAL A 333 -10.25 16.13 6.38
N ALA A 334 -10.06 17.44 6.49
CA ALA A 334 -11.17 18.38 6.39
C ALA A 334 -11.72 18.42 4.95
N HIS A 335 -13.05 18.44 4.83
CA HIS A 335 -13.77 18.57 3.55
C HIS A 335 -13.69 17.36 2.60
N ALA A 336 -13.04 16.26 3.00
CA ALA A 336 -12.90 15.04 2.21
C ALA A 336 -14.21 14.22 2.10
N GLU A 337 -15.26 14.56 2.84
CA GLU A 337 -16.52 13.84 2.87
C GLU A 337 -17.43 14.10 1.66
N ALA A 338 -17.19 15.19 0.91
CA ALA A 338 -18.00 15.54 -0.25
C ALA A 338 -17.23 16.41 -1.25
N PRO A 339 -17.37 16.18 -2.58
CA PRO A 339 -16.67 16.97 -3.59
C PRO A 339 -16.99 18.46 -3.51
N SER A 340 -18.26 18.79 -3.25
CA SER A 340 -18.74 20.17 -3.11
C SER A 340 -18.14 20.89 -1.90
N ARG A 341 -17.73 20.16 -0.86
CA ARG A 341 -17.02 20.73 0.28
C ARG A 341 -15.55 20.94 -0.02
N LEU A 342 -14.89 19.94 -0.62
CA LEU A 342 -13.49 20.06 -1.00
C LEU A 342 -13.28 21.20 -2.02
N ALA A 343 -14.21 21.37 -2.96
CA ALA A 343 -14.17 22.44 -3.96
C ALA A 343 -14.13 23.86 -3.39
N LYS A 344 -14.49 24.05 -2.11
CA LYS A 344 -14.39 25.36 -1.44
C LYS A 344 -12.95 25.77 -1.15
N ILE A 345 -12.08 24.79 -0.92
CA ILE A 345 -10.66 25.00 -0.56
C ILE A 345 -9.72 24.60 -1.72
N ILE A 346 -10.04 23.54 -2.45
CA ILE A 346 -9.35 23.10 -3.66
C ILE A 346 -10.28 23.40 -4.85
N ARG A 347 -10.22 24.65 -5.30
CA ARG A 347 -11.18 25.23 -6.25
C ARG A 347 -11.11 24.59 -7.64
N THR A 348 -12.24 24.61 -8.33
CA THR A 348 -12.36 24.37 -9.78
C THR A 348 -12.65 25.68 -10.51
N ASP A 349 -12.27 25.78 -11.78
CA ASP A 349 -12.51 26.94 -12.62
C ASP A 349 -13.24 26.54 -13.90
N GLY A 350 -14.39 27.13 -14.17
CA GLY A 350 -15.22 26.82 -15.35
C GLY A 350 -15.99 25.49 -15.30
N TRP A 351 -15.98 24.77 -14.17
CA TRP A 351 -16.77 23.54 -13.97
C TRP A 351 -17.04 23.28 -12.48
N TYR A 352 -17.99 22.38 -12.19
CA TYR A 352 -18.32 21.97 -10.83
C TYR A 352 -18.12 20.46 -10.66
N PRO A 353 -17.45 20.01 -9.58
CA PRO A 353 -17.31 18.59 -9.30
C PRO A 353 -18.62 18.05 -8.73
N VAL A 354 -19.30 17.24 -9.52
CA VAL A 354 -20.53 16.53 -9.14
C VAL A 354 -20.20 15.05 -9.07
N ASP A 355 -20.41 14.43 -7.91
CA ASP A 355 -20.27 12.98 -7.77
C ASP A 355 -21.40 12.29 -8.54
N THR A 356 -21.08 11.77 -9.73
CA THR A 356 -22.03 11.04 -10.58
C THR A 356 -21.95 9.53 -10.40
N ARG A 357 -21.23 9.03 -9.39
CA ARG A 357 -21.16 7.58 -9.14
C ARG A 357 -22.56 7.05 -8.88
N ILE A 358 -22.94 6.02 -9.63
CA ILE A 358 -24.22 5.33 -9.46
C ILE A 358 -24.16 4.61 -8.12
N ARG A 359 -25.04 4.98 -7.19
CA ARG A 359 -25.15 4.33 -5.89
C ARG A 359 -26.28 3.32 -5.92
N VAL A 360 -25.96 2.04 -5.81
CA VAL A 360 -26.95 0.99 -5.55
C VAL A 360 -27.30 1.02 -4.06
N THR A 361 -28.34 1.77 -3.71
CA THR A 361 -28.76 1.93 -2.30
C THR A 361 -29.76 0.88 -1.85
N ALA A 362 -30.42 0.19 -2.79
CA ALA A 362 -31.44 -0.81 -2.52
C ALA A 362 -31.03 -2.17 -3.07
N VAL A 363 -29.95 -2.75 -2.53
CA VAL A 363 -29.41 -4.05 -2.94
C VAL A 363 -30.51 -5.12 -2.95
N ALA A 364 -31.33 -5.19 -1.89
CA ALA A 364 -32.44 -6.16 -1.82
C ALA A 364 -33.46 -6.02 -2.97
N ASN A 365 -33.80 -4.79 -3.36
CA ASN A 365 -34.69 -4.55 -4.50
C ASN A 365 -34.00 -4.88 -5.83
N LEU A 366 -32.70 -4.59 -5.95
CA LEU A 366 -31.91 -4.96 -7.12
C LEU A 366 -31.82 -6.49 -7.27
N VAL A 367 -31.55 -7.23 -6.19
CA VAL A 367 -31.54 -8.70 -6.15
C VAL A 367 -32.90 -9.26 -6.54
N ALA A 368 -34.00 -8.66 -6.06
CA ALA A 368 -35.35 -9.08 -6.44
C ALA A 368 -35.69 -8.79 -7.91
N MET A 369 -35.09 -7.76 -8.51
CA MET A 369 -35.28 -7.40 -9.93
C MET A 369 -34.37 -8.18 -10.88
N LEU A 370 -33.15 -8.49 -10.46
CA LEU A 370 -32.13 -9.16 -11.27
C LEU A 370 -31.98 -10.65 -10.96
N GLY A 371 -32.70 -11.18 -9.97
CA GLY A 371 -32.65 -12.57 -9.55
C GLY A 371 -34.01 -13.27 -9.53
N GLY A 372 -33.98 -14.60 -9.56
CA GLY A 372 -35.18 -15.43 -9.44
C GLY A 372 -36.20 -15.20 -10.56
N LYS A 373 -37.46 -14.98 -10.19
CA LYS A 373 -38.60 -14.96 -11.12
C LYS A 373 -38.56 -13.83 -12.16
N GLN A 374 -37.89 -12.72 -11.88
CA GLN A 374 -37.77 -11.63 -12.86
C GLN A 374 -36.75 -11.92 -13.97
N LEU A 375 -35.69 -12.69 -13.67
CA LEU A 375 -34.67 -13.05 -14.66
C LEU A 375 -35.01 -14.36 -15.40
N TYR A 376 -35.57 -15.34 -14.68
CA TYR A 376 -35.78 -16.70 -15.18
C TYR A 376 -37.27 -17.10 -15.28
N GLY A 377 -38.21 -16.22 -14.93
CA GLY A 377 -39.62 -16.56 -14.90
C GLY A 377 -39.94 -17.63 -13.84
N ASP A 378 -40.95 -18.46 -14.09
CA ASP A 378 -41.31 -19.58 -13.20
C ASP A 378 -40.42 -20.82 -13.39
N ASP A 379 -39.32 -20.70 -14.15
CA ASP A 379 -38.38 -21.80 -14.36
C ASP A 379 -37.41 -21.90 -13.17
N ILE A 380 -37.50 -23.03 -12.45
CA ILE A 380 -36.66 -23.34 -11.29
C ILE A 380 -35.35 -24.06 -11.67
N THR A 381 -35.16 -24.40 -12.95
CA THR A 381 -33.96 -25.10 -13.43
C THR A 381 -32.70 -24.22 -13.53
N PRO A 382 -32.76 -22.91 -13.86
CA PRO A 382 -31.56 -22.08 -14.00
C PRO A 382 -30.75 -21.94 -12.71
N PRO A 383 -31.31 -21.69 -11.52
CA PRO A 383 -30.51 -21.61 -10.29
C PRO A 383 -29.68 -22.88 -10.02
N LEU A 384 -30.25 -24.06 -10.26
CA LEU A 384 -29.52 -25.32 -10.11
C LEU A 384 -28.41 -25.44 -11.15
N ARG A 385 -28.66 -25.03 -12.40
CA ARG A 385 -27.65 -25.01 -13.45
C ARG A 385 -26.48 -24.09 -13.10
N GLU A 386 -26.74 -22.87 -12.61
CA GLU A 386 -25.68 -21.93 -12.22
C GLU A 386 -24.81 -22.49 -11.08
N LEU A 387 -25.43 -23.12 -10.06
CA LEU A 387 -24.68 -23.80 -8.98
C LEU A 387 -23.80 -24.93 -9.51
N MET A 388 -24.32 -25.75 -10.43
CA MET A 388 -23.56 -26.82 -11.06
C MET A 388 -22.41 -26.29 -11.92
N GLN A 389 -22.63 -25.18 -12.63
CA GLN A 389 -21.60 -24.52 -13.44
C GLN A 389 -20.47 -23.96 -12.56
N ASN A 390 -20.81 -23.23 -11.49
CA ASN A 390 -19.83 -22.71 -10.53
C ASN A 390 -18.98 -23.82 -9.91
N GLY A 391 -19.60 -24.94 -9.49
CA GLY A 391 -18.87 -26.08 -8.97
C GLY A 391 -17.98 -26.76 -10.02
N ALA A 392 -18.43 -26.85 -11.27
CA ALA A 392 -17.61 -27.37 -12.36
C ALA A 392 -16.40 -26.46 -12.66
N ASP A 393 -16.58 -25.14 -12.61
CA ASP A 393 -15.50 -24.17 -12.80
C ASP A 393 -14.50 -24.19 -11.65
N ALA A 394 -14.96 -24.32 -10.41
CA ALA A 394 -14.10 -24.51 -9.24
C ALA A 394 -13.24 -25.79 -9.34
N ILE A 395 -13.80 -26.89 -9.85
CA ILE A 395 -13.05 -28.13 -10.11
C ILE A 395 -12.02 -27.91 -11.23
N ARG A 396 -12.41 -27.26 -12.34
CA ARG A 396 -11.51 -26.96 -13.46
C ARG A 396 -10.34 -26.07 -13.03
N ALA A 397 -10.62 -25.02 -12.26
CA ALA A 397 -9.59 -24.15 -11.69
C ALA A 397 -8.61 -24.95 -10.83
N ARG A 398 -9.11 -25.85 -9.97
CA ARG A 398 -8.25 -26.68 -9.11
C ARG A 398 -7.39 -27.65 -9.92
N ARG A 399 -7.93 -28.23 -10.99
CA ARG A 399 -7.17 -29.11 -11.89
C ARG A 399 -5.97 -28.39 -12.49
N LEU A 400 -6.18 -27.16 -12.95
CA LEU A 400 -5.12 -26.33 -13.51
C LEU A 400 -4.09 -25.93 -12.46
N LEU A 401 -4.54 -25.46 -11.29
CA LEU A 401 -3.65 -24.98 -10.22
C LEU A 401 -2.78 -26.09 -9.60
N GLU A 402 -3.34 -27.29 -9.44
CA GLU A 402 -2.66 -28.41 -8.79
C GLU A 402 -2.13 -29.46 -9.79
N SER A 403 -2.16 -29.18 -11.10
CA SER A 403 -1.78 -30.13 -12.17
C SER A 403 -2.47 -31.51 -12.03
N ARG A 404 -3.77 -31.53 -11.68
CA ARG A 404 -4.52 -32.78 -11.50
C ARG A 404 -4.96 -33.36 -12.85
N ALA A 405 -5.28 -34.65 -12.87
CA ALA A 405 -5.83 -35.31 -14.05
C ALA A 405 -7.17 -34.70 -14.48
N ASN A 406 -7.48 -34.80 -15.77
CA ASN A 406 -8.70 -34.21 -16.37
C ASN A 406 -10.01 -34.81 -15.85
N ASP A 407 -9.97 -36.01 -15.29
CA ASP A 407 -11.09 -36.73 -14.68
C ASP A 407 -11.16 -36.53 -13.16
N TRP A 408 -10.23 -35.78 -12.56
CA TRP A 408 -10.16 -35.57 -11.11
C TRP A 408 -11.23 -34.59 -10.61
N GLY A 409 -11.83 -34.90 -9.48
CA GLY A 409 -12.82 -34.03 -8.81
C GLY A 409 -14.26 -34.42 -9.12
N THR A 410 -15.14 -34.17 -8.15
CA THR A 410 -16.54 -34.62 -8.21
C THR A 410 -17.49 -33.49 -7.89
N LEU A 411 -18.58 -33.39 -8.66
CA LEU A 411 -19.73 -32.56 -8.36
C LEU A 411 -20.91 -33.48 -8.04
N LYS A 412 -21.48 -33.36 -6.84
CA LYS A 412 -22.61 -34.18 -6.37
C LYS A 412 -23.81 -33.29 -6.11
N VAL A 413 -24.97 -33.71 -6.60
CA VAL A 413 -26.25 -33.08 -6.28
C VAL A 413 -27.06 -34.06 -5.44
N LYS A 414 -27.49 -33.63 -4.26
CA LYS A 414 -28.33 -34.43 -3.36
C LYS A 414 -29.65 -33.70 -3.14
N LEU A 415 -30.71 -34.47 -2.98
CA LEU A 415 -32.04 -33.99 -2.64
C LEU A 415 -32.47 -34.69 -1.36
N GLY A 416 -33.14 -33.98 -0.48
CA GLY A 416 -33.65 -34.57 0.75
C GLY A 416 -34.69 -33.71 1.42
N THR A 417 -35.04 -34.09 2.64
CA THR A 417 -35.97 -33.35 3.49
C THR A 417 -35.47 -33.45 4.92
N ASP A 418 -35.50 -32.33 5.64
CA ASP A 418 -35.17 -32.27 7.05
C ASP A 418 -36.27 -31.55 7.85
N ALA A 419 -35.98 -31.19 9.10
CA ALA A 419 -36.93 -30.53 9.99
C ALA A 419 -37.37 -29.13 9.51
N THR A 420 -36.63 -28.51 8.58
CA THR A 420 -36.92 -27.18 8.02
C THR A 420 -37.62 -27.24 6.65
N GLY A 421 -37.59 -28.41 5.99
CA GLY A 421 -38.31 -28.64 4.74
C GLY A 421 -37.50 -29.43 3.71
N PRO A 422 -37.95 -29.43 2.43
CA PRO A 422 -37.18 -30.02 1.34
C PRO A 422 -35.93 -29.19 1.05
N TRP A 423 -34.81 -29.85 0.78
CA TRP A 423 -33.54 -29.21 0.47
C TRP A 423 -32.89 -29.80 -0.78
N ILE A 424 -32.03 -28.99 -1.39
CA ILE A 424 -31.12 -29.36 -2.49
C ILE A 424 -29.71 -28.98 -2.05
N GLU A 425 -28.77 -29.92 -2.17
CA GLU A 425 -27.35 -29.71 -1.86
C GLU A 425 -26.53 -29.91 -3.13
N VAL A 426 -25.64 -28.96 -3.44
CA VAL A 426 -24.63 -29.08 -4.50
C VAL A 426 -23.26 -29.04 -3.82
N GLU A 427 -22.53 -30.16 -3.90
CA GLU A 427 -21.21 -30.35 -3.28
C GLU A 427 -20.17 -30.52 -4.38
N ASP A 428 -19.11 -29.70 -4.36
CA ASP A 428 -17.97 -29.81 -5.25
C ASP A 428 -16.64 -30.00 -4.49
N THR A 429 -15.66 -30.61 -5.15
CA THR A 429 -14.29 -30.78 -4.61
C THR A 429 -13.31 -29.75 -5.17
N GLY A 430 -13.81 -28.61 -5.64
CA GLY A 430 -13.04 -27.55 -6.30
C GLY A 430 -12.10 -26.80 -5.36
N VAL A 431 -11.67 -25.62 -5.79
CA VAL A 431 -10.71 -24.77 -5.06
C VAL A 431 -11.22 -24.24 -3.73
N GLY A 432 -12.55 -24.23 -3.52
CA GLY A 432 -13.18 -23.59 -2.37
C GLY A 432 -13.03 -22.06 -2.39
N MET A 433 -13.48 -21.41 -1.32
CA MET A 433 -13.39 -19.96 -1.16
C MET A 433 -12.62 -19.61 0.12
N SER A 434 -11.74 -18.61 0.05
CA SER A 434 -11.12 -18.03 1.25
C SER A 434 -12.12 -17.13 1.99
N GLN A 435 -11.82 -16.76 3.24
CA GLN A 435 -12.65 -15.82 3.99
C GLN A 435 -12.84 -14.49 3.23
N ALA A 436 -11.79 -13.97 2.59
CA ALA A 436 -11.87 -12.76 1.79
C ALA A 436 -12.87 -12.89 0.64
N VAL A 437 -12.76 -13.95 -0.17
CA VAL A 437 -13.66 -14.23 -1.31
C VAL A 437 -15.11 -14.41 -0.86
N LEU A 438 -15.34 -15.08 0.27
CA LEU A 438 -16.68 -15.19 0.86
C LEU A 438 -17.25 -13.81 1.22
N THR A 439 -16.44 -12.93 1.80
CA THR A 439 -16.92 -11.60 2.22
C THR A 439 -17.00 -10.56 1.11
N SER A 440 -16.28 -10.75 -0.01
CA SER A 440 -16.18 -9.77 -1.09
C SER A 440 -16.90 -10.17 -2.37
N CYS A 441 -16.90 -11.46 -2.76
CA CYS A 441 -17.45 -11.90 -4.05
C CYS A 441 -18.77 -12.66 -3.88
N LEU A 442 -18.90 -13.51 -2.85
CA LEU A 442 -20.15 -14.24 -2.61
C LEU A 442 -21.27 -13.33 -2.11
N LEU A 443 -20.91 -12.30 -1.34
CA LEU A 443 -21.86 -11.35 -0.74
C LEU A 443 -22.09 -10.08 -1.56
N ASP A 444 -21.37 -9.90 -2.66
CA ASP A 444 -21.51 -8.75 -3.56
C ASP A 444 -22.22 -9.15 -4.86
N PHE A 445 -23.02 -8.24 -5.41
CA PHE A 445 -23.90 -8.50 -6.53
C PHE A 445 -23.26 -7.99 -7.83
N GLY A 446 -22.91 -8.91 -8.74
CA GLY A 446 -22.37 -8.57 -10.05
C GLY A 446 -20.85 -8.58 -10.17
N THR A 447 -20.14 -9.16 -9.20
CA THR A 447 -18.69 -9.41 -9.26
C THR A 447 -18.41 -10.90 -9.28
N SER A 448 -17.77 -11.40 -10.34
CA SER A 448 -17.20 -12.74 -10.40
C SER A 448 -15.74 -12.72 -9.99
N PHE A 449 -15.23 -13.81 -9.39
CA PHE A 449 -13.78 -13.97 -9.17
C PHE A 449 -12.97 -13.93 -10.49
N GLY A 450 -13.63 -14.16 -11.63
CA GLY A 450 -13.03 -14.04 -12.96
C GLY A 450 -13.13 -12.67 -13.61
N ASP A 451 -13.80 -11.69 -12.98
CA ASP A 451 -13.84 -10.33 -13.50
C ASP A 451 -12.53 -9.62 -13.15
N PRO A 452 -11.84 -8.99 -14.11
CA PRO A 452 -10.69 -8.15 -13.80
C PRO A 452 -11.17 -6.91 -13.05
N ASP A 453 -10.47 -6.58 -11.96
CA ASP A 453 -10.61 -5.29 -11.25
C ASP A 453 -10.35 -4.08 -12.17
#